data_AF-A0A1H2YS61-F1
#
_entry.id   AF-A0A1H2YS61-F1
#
_cell.length_a   1.000
_cell.length_b   1.000
_cell.length_c   1.000
_cell.angle_alpha   90.00
_cell.angle_beta   90.00
_cell.angle_gamma   90.00
#
_symmetry.space_group_name_H-M   'P 1'
#
loop_
_entity.id
_entity.type
_entity.pdbx_description
1 polymer ?
#
loop_
_entity_poly.entity_id
_entity_poly.type
_entity_poly.pdbx_seq_one_letter_code
_entity_poly.pdbx_strand_id
1 'polypeptide(L)' 'MLLHDQQVRLTRREREILHRLTGVDPRDITTRAELRKWAECYLQSLPGDDREISAIKDLLRHHLPV' A
#
# COMPACT_ATOMS: atom_id res chain seq x y z
N MET A 1 7.30 21.30 17.59
CA MET A 1 8.18 20.82 16.48
C MET A 1 8.61 19.41 16.81
N LEU A 2 8.85 18.58 15.78
CA LEU A 2 9.10 17.12 15.78
C LEU A 2 7.89 16.28 15.34
N LEU A 3 7.41 16.48 14.12
CA LEU A 3 6.82 15.37 13.37
C LEU A 3 7.98 14.76 12.59
N HIS A 4 8.63 13.76 13.19
CA HIS A 4 9.44 12.81 12.45
C HIS A 4 8.50 12.09 11.49
N ASP A 5 8.23 12.74 10.35
CA ASP A 5 7.50 12.15 9.27
C ASP A 5 8.34 10.95 8.82
N GLN A 6 7.88 9.75 9.21
CA GLN A 6 8.61 8.51 9.02
C GLN A 6 8.68 8.27 7.52
N GLN A 7 9.78 8.73 6.91
CA GLN A 7 10.07 8.47 5.51
C GLN A 7 10.02 6.97 5.27
N VAL A 8 9.18 6.56 4.33
CA VAL A 8 9.09 5.17 3.90
C VAL A 8 9.76 5.06 2.55
N ARG A 9 10.75 4.16 2.47
CA ARG A 9 11.37 3.78 1.20
C ARG A 9 10.88 2.40 0.81
N LEU A 10 9.91 2.35 -0.08
CA LEU A 10 9.52 1.11 -0.75
C LEU A 10 10.67 0.64 -1.64
N THR A 11 11.15 -0.57 -1.39
CA THR A 11 12.09 -1.27 -2.27
C THR A 11 11.45 -1.47 -3.65
N ARG A 12 12.29 -1.67 -4.67
CA ARG A 12 11.81 -1.94 -6.03
C ARG A 12 10.82 -3.10 -6.08
N ARG A 13 11.08 -4.17 -5.32
CA ARG A 13 10.23 -5.37 -5.26
C ARG A 13 8.86 -5.06 -4.65
N GLU A 14 8.81 -4.30 -3.56
CA GLU A 14 7.54 -3.89 -2.94
C GLU A 14 6.72 -3.01 -3.89
N ARG A 15 7.37 -2.08 -4.60
CA ARG A 15 6.70 -1.25 -5.62
C ARG A 15 6.09 -2.10 -6.73
N GLU A 16 6.84 -3.09 -7.24
CA GLU A 16 6.36 -4.00 -8.28
C GLU A 16 5.18 -4.85 -7.78
N ILE A 17 5.21 -5.34 -6.54
CA ILE A 17 4.10 -6.09 -5.94
C ILE A 17 2.85 -5.21 -5.81
N LEU A 18 2.99 -4.02 -5.23
CA LEU A 18 1.89 -3.08 -5.06
C LEU A 18 1.29 -2.66 -6.41
N HIS A 19 2.14 -2.36 -7.40
CA HIS A 19 1.69 -2.01 -8.74
C HIS A 19 0.95 -3.16 -9.43
N ARG A 20 1.40 -4.41 -9.28
CA ARG A 20 0.69 -5.58 -9.83
C ARG A 20 -0.66 -5.82 -9.16
N LEU A 21 -0.76 -5.56 -7.85
CA LEU A 21 -1.98 -5.80 -7.06
C LEU A 21 -3.05 -4.73 -7.28
N THR A 22 -2.66 -3.47 -7.49
CA THR A 22 -3.60 -2.34 -7.58
C THR A 22 -3.64 -1.69 -8.95
N GLY A 23 -2.69 -1.98 -9.83
CA GLY A 23 -2.50 -1.29 -11.11
C GLY A 23 -1.91 0.13 -10.98
N VAL A 24 -1.65 0.60 -9.76
CA VAL A 24 -1.21 1.98 -9.48
C VAL A 24 0.23 1.97 -9.00
N ASP A 25 1.09 2.77 -9.62
CA ASP A 25 2.50 2.86 -9.26
C ASP A 25 2.68 3.65 -7.95
N PRO A 26 3.23 3.05 -6.88
CA PRO A 26 3.46 3.73 -5.59
C PRO A 26 4.79 4.52 -5.56
N ARG A 27 5.43 4.82 -6.71
CA ARG A 27 6.74 5.49 -6.76
C ARG A 27 6.82 6.82 -6.02
N ASP A 28 5.70 7.53 -5.93
CA ASP A 28 5.58 8.87 -5.36
C ASP A 28 5.28 8.82 -3.85
N ILE A 29 5.13 7.63 -3.27
CA ILE A 29 4.95 7.44 -1.83
C ILE A 29 6.31 7.55 -1.15
N THR A 30 6.48 8.61 -0.36
CA THR A 30 7.73 8.92 0.35
C THR A 30 7.56 8.95 1.86
N THR A 31 6.32 9.08 2.33
CA THR A 31 5.96 9.19 3.75
C THR A 31 5.03 8.06 4.18
N ARG A 32 5.04 7.74 5.48
CA ARG A 32 4.11 6.76 6.05
C ARG A 32 2.66 7.22 5.94
N ALA A 33 2.41 8.52 6.04
CA ALA A 33 1.08 9.10 5.86
C ALA A 33 0.56 8.93 4.42
N GLU A 34 1.40 9.14 3.41
CA GLU A 34 1.07 8.86 2.01
C GLU A 34 0.82 7.37 1.77
N LEU A 35 1.65 6.51 2.35
CA LEU A 35 1.48 5.06 2.21
C LEU A 35 0.15 4.60 2.80
N ARG A 36 -0.23 5.15 3.96
CA ARG A 36 -1.51 4.86 4.61
C ARG A 36 -2.69 5.32 3.74
N LYS A 37 -2.67 6.55 3.25
CA LYS A 37 -3.72 7.07 2.34
C LYS A 37 -3.82 6.24 1.08
N TRP A 38 -2.69 5.86 0.48
CA TRP A 38 -2.66 5.02 -0.69
C TRP A 38 -3.27 3.63 -0.41
N ALA A 39 -2.91 3.01 0.71
CA ALA A 39 -3.46 1.73 1.13
C ALA A 39 -4.99 1.81 1.37
N GLU A 40 -5.47 2.89 1.98
CA GLU A 40 -6.90 3.12 2.19
C GLU A 40 -7.67 3.25 0.86
N CYS A 41 -7.09 3.92 -0.14
CA CYS A 41 -7.69 4.12 -1.46
C CYS A 41 -7.62 2.88 -2.37
N TYR A 42 -6.48 2.19 -2.40
CA TYR A 42 -6.18 1.20 -3.45
C TYR A 42 -6.15 -0.26 -2.97
N LEU A 43 -6.02 -0.52 -1.66
CA LEU A 43 -6.13 -1.87 -1.09
C LEU A 43 -7.56 -2.19 -0.64
N GLN A 44 -8.56 -1.49 -1.16
CA GLN A 44 -9.95 -1.91 -0.98
C GLN A 44 -10.21 -3.16 -1.82
N SER A 45 -10.80 -4.19 -1.21
CA SER A 45 -11.31 -5.35 -1.93
C SER A 45 -12.49 -4.90 -2.80
N LEU A 46 -12.37 -5.08 -4.11
CA LEU A 46 -13.43 -4.78 -5.07
C LEU A 46 -14.26 -6.05 -5.32
N PRO A 47 -15.55 -5.93 -5.70
CA PRO A 47 -16.43 -7.08 -5.94
C PRO A 47 -15.97 -8.06 -7.04
N GLY A 48 -15.01 -7.64 -7.87
CA GLY A 48 -14.42 -8.45 -8.94
C GLY A 48 -13.00 -8.95 -8.63
N ASP A 49 -12.48 -8.72 -7.43
CA ASP A 49 -11.19 -9.28 -7.04
C ASP A 49 -11.32 -10.80 -6.79
N ASP A 50 -10.34 -11.56 -7.28
CA ASP A 50 -10.21 -12.97 -6.89
C ASP A 50 -10.05 -13.09 -5.37
N ARG A 51 -10.54 -14.20 -4.80
CA ARG A 51 -10.46 -14.45 -3.34
C ARG A 51 -9.03 -14.34 -2.79
N GLU A 52 -8.04 -14.78 -3.58
CA GLU A 52 -6.63 -14.66 -3.22
C GLU A 52 -6.14 -13.21 -3.22
N ILE A 53 -6.55 -12.41 -4.21
CA ILE A 53 -6.21 -10.98 -4.30
C ILE A 53 -6.82 -10.22 -3.11
N SER A 54 -8.08 -10.51 -2.78
CA SER A 54 -8.77 -9.93 -1.64
C SER A 54 -8.06 -10.27 -0.32
N ALA A 55 -7.66 -11.53 -0.12
CA ALA A 55 -6.90 -11.94 1.07
C ALA A 55 -5.53 -11.26 1.17
N ILE A 56 -4.82 -11.08 0.06
CA ILE A 56 -3.54 -10.35 0.03
C ILE A 56 -3.75 -8.87 0.36
N LYS A 57 -4.79 -8.22 -0.18
CA LYS A 57 -5.13 -6.82 0.12
C LYS A 57 -5.44 -6.63 1.60
N ASP A 58 -6.21 -7.54 2.20
CA ASP A 58 -6.54 -7.51 3.62
C ASP A 58 -5.32 -7.75 4.53
N LEU A 59 -4.43 -8.67 4.13
CA LEU A 59 -3.18 -8.94 4.85
C LEU A 59 -2.24 -7.72 4.80
N LEU A 60 -2.11 -7.08 3.63
CA LEU A 60 -1.33 -5.85 3.49
C LEU A 60 -1.92 -4.72 4.33
N ARG A 61 -3.24 -4.57 4.40
CA ARG A 61 -3.89 -3.59 5.28
C ARG A 61 -3.61 -3.83 6.76
N HIS A 62 -3.52 -5.08 7.20
CA HIS A 62 -3.18 -5.41 8.59
C HIS A 62 -1.71 -5.18 8.95
N HIS A 63 -0.79 -5.41 8.00
CA HIS A 63 0.65 -5.33 8.23
C HIS A 63 1.27 -3.98 7.87
N LEU A 64 0.59 -3.16 7.06
CA LEU A 64 1.02 -1.78 6.83
C LEU A 64 0.85 -1.00 8.13
N PRO A 65 1.94 -0.52 8.73
CA PRO A 65 1.91 -0.07 10.10
C PRO A 65 1.20 1.30 10.14
N VAL A 66 0.07 1.35 10.85
CA VAL A 66 -0.80 2.53 11.01
C VAL A 66 -0.12 3.70 11.71
#